data_AF-A0A6P1M0V9-F1
#
_entry.id   AF-A0A6P1M0V9-F1
#
_cell.length_a   1.000
_cell.length_b   1.000
_cell.length_c   1.000
_cell.angle_alpha   90.00
_cell.angle_beta   90.00
_cell.angle_gamma   90.00
#
_symmetry.space_group_name_H-M   'P 1'
#
loop_
_entity.id
_entity.type
_entity.pdbx_description
1 polymer ?
#
loop_
_entity_poly.entity_id
_entity_poly.type
_entity_poly.pdbx_seq_one_letter_code
_entity_poly.pdbx_strand_id
1 'polypeptide(L)'
;MKKIILLFALTAGSVFAAMPAEKTITHVSTPFQLGFDENHCLYPKEYGVHGLRMNCFFVENRYMHGVDLGFWNVSEDAGGFQFALYRAQTYSFGGIQIAGWSTETKHVGGFQFAFVETDAEDVNGMQLTGLLGKARGVDGFQISGLSAVSESETGEVLMNGMQMGLFEARAENMNGVQVGGVFSEAELDANGIQLAALFAESTDTRGVQIGGLTARSKRTKGVQISGVLSRSELDADGLLQASGILAETGQMKGCLQLAGIAANVIGESDGVQIGGASTMAGSLNGWQTSLLWNYVFEHANGLQLSAIYNHAQSIHGVQIGLINHCSRLEGVQIGLLNTVQEARFSTCPLLRVDF
;
A
#
# COMPACT_ATOMS: atom_id res chain seq x y z
N MET A 1 23.17 -48.16 -4.51
CA MET A 1 23.53 -46.89 -3.83
C MET A 1 24.50 -46.01 -4.63
N LYS A 2 25.54 -46.54 -5.29
CA LYS A 2 26.46 -45.69 -6.10
C LYS A 2 25.86 -45.07 -7.38
N LYS A 3 24.78 -45.63 -7.95
CA LYS A 3 24.13 -45.08 -9.16
C LYS A 3 23.12 -43.95 -8.91
N ILE A 4 22.66 -43.76 -7.67
CA ILE A 4 21.70 -42.69 -7.32
C ILE A 4 22.43 -41.36 -7.05
N ILE A 5 23.66 -41.43 -6.53
CA ILE A 5 24.51 -40.24 -6.29
C ILE A 5 24.99 -39.62 -7.62
N LEU A 6 25.21 -40.43 -8.66
CA LEU A 6 25.62 -39.93 -9.98
C LEU A 6 24.48 -39.21 -10.71
N LEU A 7 23.22 -39.60 -10.47
CA LEU A 7 22.06 -38.98 -11.09
C LEU A 7 21.75 -37.60 -10.47
N PHE A 8 21.97 -37.44 -9.16
CA PHE A 8 21.82 -36.15 -8.47
C PHE A 8 22.89 -35.12 -8.87
N ALA A 9 24.11 -35.58 -9.16
CA ALA A 9 25.20 -34.73 -9.65
C ALA A 9 24.96 -34.22 -11.09
N LEU A 10 24.27 -35.01 -11.92
CA LEU A 10 23.95 -34.62 -13.31
C LEU A 10 22.73 -33.68 -13.39
N THR A 11 21.76 -33.77 -12.48
CA THR A 11 20.62 -32.85 -12.43
C THR A 11 20.93 -31.51 -11.76
N ALA A 12 21.91 -31.45 -10.85
CA ALA A 12 22.38 -30.18 -10.29
C ALA A 12 23.19 -29.35 -11.31
N GLY A 13 23.87 -30.01 -12.25
CA GLY A 13 24.62 -29.35 -13.33
C GLY A 13 23.74 -28.67 -14.38
N SER A 14 22.47 -29.04 -14.51
CA SER A 14 21.54 -28.45 -15.50
C SER A 14 20.77 -27.23 -15.00
N VAL A 15 20.79 -26.93 -13.70
CA VAL A 15 20.15 -25.72 -13.15
C VAL A 15 21.06 -24.48 -13.25
N PHE A 16 22.37 -24.66 -13.45
CA PHE A 16 23.34 -23.57 -13.62
C PHE A 16 23.53 -23.09 -15.08
N ALA A 17 22.79 -23.67 -16.03
CA ALA A 17 22.96 -23.40 -17.46
C ALA A 17 22.04 -22.28 -17.98
N ALA A 18 22.04 -21.11 -17.34
CA ALA A 18 21.49 -19.86 -17.91
C ALA A 18 21.94 -18.64 -17.10
N MET A 19 23.25 -18.45 -16.91
CA MET A 19 23.77 -17.12 -16.56
C MET A 19 24.12 -16.38 -17.87
N PRO A 20 23.62 -15.15 -18.08
CA PRO A 20 24.01 -14.36 -19.25
C PRO A 20 25.50 -14.07 -19.19
N ALA A 21 26.16 -14.11 -20.34
CA ALA A 21 27.60 -13.92 -20.48
C ALA A 21 28.00 -12.51 -20.01
N GLU A 22 28.51 -12.42 -18.79
CA GLU A 22 28.94 -11.18 -18.18
C GLU A 22 30.44 -10.92 -18.41
N LYS A 23 30.79 -9.63 -18.50
CA LYS A 23 32.13 -9.08 -18.80
C LYS A 23 33.27 -9.91 -18.21
N THR A 24 34.25 -10.25 -19.04
CA THR A 24 35.50 -10.91 -18.62
C THR A 24 36.31 -9.98 -17.73
N ILE A 25 36.11 -10.07 -16.41
CA ILE A 25 36.99 -9.42 -15.44
C ILE A 25 38.17 -10.36 -15.17
N THR A 26 39.38 -9.93 -15.54
CA THR A 26 40.62 -10.70 -15.36
C THR A 26 41.08 -10.64 -13.90
N HIS A 27 40.38 -11.36 -13.01
CA HIS A 27 40.89 -11.69 -11.68
C HIS A 27 41.41 -13.12 -11.67
N VAL A 28 42.46 -13.37 -10.89
CA VAL A 28 42.95 -14.74 -10.67
C VAL A 28 41.90 -15.46 -9.84
N SER A 29 41.42 -16.60 -10.32
CA SER A 29 40.36 -17.36 -9.67
C SER A 29 40.86 -18.67 -9.07
N THR A 30 40.18 -19.11 -8.01
CA THR A 30 40.37 -20.42 -7.39
C THR A 30 39.03 -21.17 -7.36
N PRO A 31 39.02 -22.50 -7.55
CA PRO A 31 37.80 -23.30 -7.38
C PRO A 31 37.42 -23.52 -5.91
N PHE A 32 38.33 -23.22 -4.97
CA PHE A 32 38.17 -23.53 -3.56
C PHE A 32 38.81 -22.46 -2.67
N GLN A 33 38.09 -22.05 -1.64
CA GLN A 33 38.57 -21.15 -0.59
C GLN A 33 38.18 -21.71 0.78
N LEU A 34 39.15 -21.73 1.68
CA LEU A 34 38.95 -21.98 3.10
C LEU A 34 39.62 -20.84 3.86
N GLY A 35 38.88 -20.21 4.76
CA GLY A 35 39.44 -19.18 5.62
C GLY A 35 38.86 -19.21 7.01
N PHE A 36 39.71 -18.89 7.98
CA PHE A 36 39.30 -18.73 9.37
C PHE A 36 38.97 -17.27 9.65
N ASP A 37 39.88 -16.37 9.28
CA ASP A 37 39.72 -14.91 9.29
C ASP A 37 40.46 -14.29 8.08
N GLU A 38 40.50 -12.96 7.98
CA GLU A 38 41.15 -12.20 6.89
C GLU A 38 42.65 -12.50 6.75
N ASN A 39 43.35 -12.82 7.85
CA ASN A 39 44.78 -13.08 7.88
C ASN A 39 45.10 -14.57 7.72
N HIS A 40 44.12 -15.44 7.99
CA HIS A 40 44.23 -16.88 7.94
C HIS A 40 43.30 -17.47 6.87
N CYS A 41 43.56 -17.10 5.61
CA CYS A 41 42.84 -17.60 4.44
C CYS A 41 43.80 -18.20 3.41
N LEU A 42 43.33 -19.17 2.61
CA LEU A 42 44.14 -19.81 1.57
C LEU A 42 44.56 -18.83 0.47
N TYR A 43 43.63 -17.98 0.06
CA TYR A 43 43.84 -16.95 -0.96
C TYR A 43 43.35 -15.60 -0.43
N PRO A 44 44.09 -14.51 -0.71
CA PRO A 44 43.70 -13.17 -0.27
C PRO A 44 42.48 -12.68 -1.06
N LYS A 45 41.86 -11.58 -0.60
CA LYS A 45 40.54 -11.11 -1.07
C LYS A 45 40.44 -10.74 -2.55
N GLU A 46 41.57 -10.47 -3.20
CA GLU A 46 41.65 -10.16 -4.63
C GLU A 46 41.43 -11.38 -5.53
N TYR A 47 41.55 -12.59 -4.98
CA TYR A 47 41.25 -13.83 -5.71
C TYR A 47 39.75 -14.05 -5.75
N GLY A 48 39.23 -14.26 -6.96
CA GLY A 48 37.85 -14.69 -7.16
C GLY A 48 37.68 -16.15 -6.79
N VAL A 49 36.53 -16.53 -6.22
CA VAL A 49 36.21 -17.93 -5.94
C VAL A 49 35.09 -18.37 -6.88
N HIS A 50 35.39 -19.36 -7.72
CA HIS A 50 34.42 -19.97 -8.65
C HIS A 50 34.25 -21.45 -8.30
N GLY A 51 33.45 -21.74 -7.28
CA GLY A 51 33.29 -23.08 -6.75
C GLY A 51 32.78 -23.08 -5.31
N LEU A 52 33.61 -23.50 -4.36
CA LEU A 52 33.23 -23.62 -2.94
C LEU A 52 34.06 -22.69 -2.06
N ARG A 53 33.39 -21.82 -1.30
CA ARG A 53 33.98 -21.04 -0.21
C ARG A 53 33.43 -21.53 1.12
N MET A 54 34.32 -21.81 2.08
CA MET A 54 33.97 -22.14 3.46
C MET A 54 34.74 -21.23 4.42
N ASN A 55 34.02 -20.44 5.22
CA ASN A 55 34.63 -19.48 6.14
C ASN A 55 34.15 -19.68 7.59
N CYS A 56 35.07 -19.74 8.56
CA CYS A 56 34.69 -19.90 9.96
C CYS A 56 34.24 -18.61 10.63
N PHE A 57 34.91 -17.49 10.41
CA PHE A 57 34.54 -16.19 10.97
C PHE A 57 34.29 -15.17 9.87
N PHE A 58 35.31 -14.38 9.54
CA PHE A 58 35.23 -13.23 8.65
C PHE A 58 36.26 -13.36 7.54
N VAL A 59 35.82 -13.54 6.30
CA VAL A 59 36.69 -13.61 5.12
C VAL A 59 36.02 -12.86 3.98
N GLU A 60 36.76 -11.96 3.37
CA GLU A 60 36.32 -11.18 2.22
C GLU A 60 36.92 -11.79 0.94
N ASN A 61 36.08 -12.00 -0.08
CA ASN A 61 36.55 -12.21 -1.46
C ASN A 61 35.67 -11.35 -2.35
N ARG A 62 36.28 -10.49 -3.18
CA ARG A 62 35.52 -9.55 -4.01
C ARG A 62 34.52 -10.25 -4.93
N TYR A 63 34.90 -11.39 -5.50
CA TYR A 63 34.07 -12.17 -6.41
C TYR A 63 33.84 -13.58 -5.86
N MET A 64 32.58 -13.96 -5.68
CA MET A 64 32.22 -15.32 -5.24
C MET A 64 31.04 -15.88 -6.03
N HIS A 65 31.31 -16.81 -6.95
CA HIS A 65 30.27 -17.53 -7.70
C HIS A 65 30.31 -19.03 -7.39
N GLY A 66 29.22 -19.57 -6.85
CA GLY A 66 29.09 -21.00 -6.54
C GLY A 66 28.36 -21.24 -5.23
N VAL A 67 29.00 -21.97 -4.31
CA VAL A 67 28.47 -22.29 -2.98
C VAL A 67 29.31 -21.60 -1.91
N ASP A 68 28.72 -20.64 -1.20
CA ASP A 68 29.37 -19.81 -0.19
C ASP A 68 28.80 -20.09 1.19
N LEU A 69 29.58 -20.73 2.06
CA LEU A 69 29.16 -21.13 3.40
C LEU A 69 30.04 -20.44 4.44
N GLY A 70 29.46 -19.72 5.39
CA GLY A 70 30.26 -19.18 6.47
C GLY A 70 29.49 -18.61 7.65
N PHE A 71 30.23 -18.09 8.62
CA PHE A 71 29.63 -17.33 9.73
C PHE A 71 29.28 -15.90 9.28
N TRP A 72 30.25 -15.20 8.69
CA TRP A 72 30.07 -13.89 8.07
C TRP A 72 30.66 -13.91 6.66
N ASN A 73 29.79 -13.76 5.65
CA ASN A 73 30.19 -13.74 4.25
C ASN A 73 30.25 -12.31 3.74
N VAL A 74 31.39 -11.91 3.16
CA VAL A 74 31.57 -10.59 2.56
C VAL A 74 32.07 -10.75 1.12
N SER A 75 31.38 -10.08 0.20
CA SER A 75 31.72 -10.06 -1.22
C SER A 75 31.31 -8.73 -1.87
N GLU A 76 31.97 -8.32 -2.95
CA GLU A 76 31.48 -7.20 -3.78
C GLU A 76 30.43 -7.76 -4.75
N ASP A 77 30.79 -8.77 -5.53
CA ASP A 77 29.92 -9.49 -6.45
C ASP A 77 29.84 -10.96 -6.03
N ALA A 78 28.63 -11.46 -5.81
CA ALA A 78 28.43 -12.86 -5.49
C ALA A 78 27.22 -13.45 -6.19
N GLY A 79 27.31 -14.72 -6.55
CA GLY A 79 26.17 -15.44 -7.11
C GLY A 79 26.15 -16.94 -6.85
N GLY A 80 24.99 -17.54 -7.06
CA GLY A 80 24.73 -18.94 -6.75
C GLY A 80 24.02 -19.10 -5.39
N PHE A 81 24.57 -19.90 -4.49
CA PHE A 81 24.01 -20.18 -3.18
C PHE A 81 24.91 -19.64 -2.07
N GLN A 82 24.39 -18.74 -1.26
CA GLN A 82 25.10 -18.15 -0.12
C GLN A 82 24.34 -18.43 1.17
N PHE A 83 25.04 -19.00 2.15
CA PHE A 83 24.55 -19.20 3.50
C PHE A 83 25.52 -18.59 4.51
N ALA A 84 25.01 -17.67 5.32
CA ALA A 84 25.74 -17.08 6.45
C ALA A 84 25.05 -17.41 7.77
N LEU A 85 25.74 -17.96 8.76
CA LEU A 85 25.15 -18.24 10.08
C LEU A 85 24.79 -16.95 10.82
N TYR A 86 25.59 -15.89 10.65
CA TYR A 86 25.34 -14.58 11.23
C TYR A 86 24.96 -13.58 10.15
N ARG A 87 25.90 -13.14 9.31
CA ARG A 87 25.68 -12.02 8.38
C ARG A 87 26.18 -12.27 6.97
N ALA A 88 25.39 -11.90 5.97
CA ALA A 88 25.84 -11.80 4.59
C ALA A 88 25.87 -10.33 4.17
N GLN A 89 27.02 -9.85 3.69
CA GLN A 89 27.20 -8.49 3.22
C GLN A 89 27.68 -8.55 1.77
N THR A 90 26.91 -7.98 0.84
CA THR A 90 27.21 -8.09 -0.57
C THR A 90 26.88 -6.79 -1.31
N TYR A 91 27.70 -6.35 -2.26
CA TYR A 91 27.31 -5.19 -3.06
C TYR A 91 26.28 -5.60 -4.12
N SER A 92 26.57 -6.62 -4.94
CA SER A 92 25.63 -7.21 -5.89
C SER A 92 25.51 -8.71 -5.66
N PHE A 93 24.30 -9.21 -5.45
CA PHE A 93 24.05 -10.63 -5.24
C PHE A 93 23.07 -11.19 -6.29
N GLY A 94 23.47 -12.27 -6.97
CA GLY A 94 22.65 -13.00 -7.94
C GLY A 94 22.39 -14.46 -7.54
N GLY A 95 21.21 -14.81 -7.03
CA GLY A 95 20.88 -16.21 -6.69
C GLY A 95 20.03 -16.38 -5.43
N ILE A 96 20.47 -17.25 -4.51
CA ILE A 96 19.81 -17.52 -3.22
C ILE A 96 20.75 -17.15 -2.06
N GLN A 97 20.43 -16.11 -1.30
CA GLN A 97 21.17 -15.64 -0.13
C GLN A 97 20.32 -15.87 1.14
N ILE A 98 20.90 -16.56 2.12
CA ILE A 98 20.27 -16.88 3.39
C ILE A 98 21.21 -16.48 4.53
N ALA A 99 20.72 -15.69 5.48
CA ALA A 99 21.45 -15.32 6.68
C ALA A 99 20.71 -15.68 7.98
N GLY A 100 21.43 -16.17 8.98
CA GLY A 100 20.88 -16.50 10.29
C GLY A 100 20.49 -15.28 11.12
N TRP A 101 21.16 -14.14 10.94
CA TRP A 101 20.81 -12.87 11.60
C TRP A 101 20.38 -11.82 10.59
N SER A 102 21.31 -11.36 9.74
CA SER A 102 21.00 -10.29 8.79
C SER A 102 21.71 -10.38 7.44
N THR A 103 21.11 -9.74 6.45
CA THR A 103 21.74 -9.48 5.14
C THR A 103 21.83 -7.97 4.91
N GLU A 104 22.95 -7.50 4.38
CA GLU A 104 23.11 -6.12 3.90
C GLU A 104 23.58 -6.20 2.44
N THR A 105 22.64 -6.05 1.50
CA THR A 105 22.90 -6.29 0.09
C THR A 105 22.42 -5.13 -0.77
N LYS A 106 23.32 -4.38 -1.44
CA LYS A 106 22.90 -3.19 -2.20
C LYS A 106 21.96 -3.55 -3.34
N HIS A 107 22.33 -4.50 -4.18
CA HIS A 107 21.50 -4.96 -5.30
C HIS A 107 21.26 -6.47 -5.19
N VAL A 108 19.98 -6.85 -5.06
CA VAL A 108 19.54 -8.23 -4.92
C VAL A 108 18.85 -8.65 -6.21
N GLY A 109 19.47 -9.57 -6.94
CA GLY A 109 18.87 -10.27 -8.08
C GLY A 109 18.55 -11.72 -7.69
N GLY A 110 17.29 -12.01 -7.36
CA GLY A 110 16.87 -13.36 -6.96
C GLY A 110 16.19 -13.41 -5.61
N PHE A 111 16.67 -14.26 -4.70
CA PHE A 111 16.05 -14.53 -3.40
C PHE A 111 16.99 -14.17 -2.24
N GLN A 112 16.49 -13.38 -1.30
CA GLN A 112 17.16 -12.96 -0.07
C GLN A 112 16.31 -13.34 1.15
N PHE A 113 16.95 -13.93 2.15
CA PHE A 113 16.32 -14.22 3.43
C PHE A 113 17.21 -13.92 4.63
N ALA A 114 16.60 -13.34 5.68
CA ALA A 114 17.20 -13.27 7.01
C ALA A 114 16.16 -13.44 8.13
N PHE A 115 16.55 -14.03 9.26
CA PHE A 115 15.62 -14.20 10.40
C PHE A 115 15.33 -12.89 11.14
N VAL A 116 16.27 -11.96 11.20
CA VAL A 116 16.08 -10.69 11.93
C VAL A 116 15.90 -9.54 10.96
N GLU A 117 16.88 -9.31 10.09
CA GLU A 117 16.91 -8.08 9.30
C GLU A 117 17.45 -8.28 7.88
N THR A 118 16.81 -7.64 6.92
CA THR A 118 17.33 -7.50 5.57
C THR A 118 17.38 -6.03 5.21
N ASP A 119 18.55 -5.55 4.78
CA ASP A 119 18.72 -4.19 4.25
C ASP A 119 19.20 -4.28 2.80
N ALA A 120 18.51 -3.58 1.91
CA ALA A 120 18.85 -3.51 0.50
C ALA A 120 18.59 -2.12 -0.09
N GLU A 121 19.30 -1.78 -1.16
CA GLU A 121 18.93 -0.61 -1.95
C GLU A 121 17.90 -1.05 -3.00
N ASP A 122 18.26 -1.96 -3.91
CA ASP A 122 17.36 -2.47 -4.94
C ASP A 122 17.14 -3.97 -4.79
N VAL A 123 15.87 -4.37 -4.76
CA VAL A 123 15.44 -5.76 -4.79
C VAL A 123 14.74 -6.04 -6.11
N ASN A 124 15.38 -6.79 -7.00
CA ASN A 124 14.76 -7.37 -8.19
C ASN A 124 14.55 -8.87 -7.95
N GLY A 125 13.39 -9.23 -7.41
CA GLY A 125 13.07 -10.59 -7.01
C GLY A 125 12.28 -10.69 -5.70
N MET A 126 12.81 -11.44 -4.74
CA MET A 126 12.12 -11.79 -3.50
C MET A 126 12.98 -11.50 -2.28
N GLN A 127 12.46 -10.68 -1.37
CA GLN A 127 13.03 -10.42 -0.05
C GLN A 127 12.06 -10.94 1.03
N LEU A 128 12.51 -11.89 1.84
CA LEU A 128 11.74 -12.47 2.94
C LEU A 128 12.49 -12.27 4.26
N THR A 129 11.83 -11.68 5.26
CA THR A 129 12.50 -11.30 6.51
C THR A 129 11.69 -11.71 7.71
N GLY A 130 12.34 -12.28 8.72
CA GLY A 130 11.63 -12.72 9.92
C GLY A 130 11.08 -11.56 10.76
N LEU A 131 11.78 -10.41 10.84
CA LEU A 131 11.29 -9.23 11.58
C LEU A 131 11.29 -7.97 10.71
N LEU A 132 12.46 -7.47 10.32
CA LEU A 132 12.63 -6.11 9.77
C LEU A 132 13.21 -6.15 8.35
N GLY A 133 12.35 -5.97 7.35
CA GLY A 133 12.77 -5.85 5.96
C GLY A 133 12.78 -4.41 5.50
N LYS A 134 13.95 -3.93 5.07
CA LYS A 134 14.16 -2.62 4.49
C LYS A 134 14.68 -2.75 3.06
N ALA A 135 14.13 -1.93 2.17
CA ALA A 135 14.60 -1.73 0.81
C ALA A 135 14.50 -0.24 0.44
N ARG A 136 15.25 0.25 -0.54
CA ARG A 136 14.96 1.55 -1.19
C ARG A 136 14.10 1.39 -2.44
N GLY A 137 14.14 0.23 -3.09
CA GLY A 137 13.36 -0.08 -4.28
C GLY A 137 13.08 -1.57 -4.32
N VAL A 138 11.84 -1.93 -4.64
CA VAL A 138 11.42 -3.32 -4.76
C VAL A 138 10.71 -3.48 -6.09
N ASP A 139 11.24 -4.33 -6.97
CA ASP A 139 10.57 -4.84 -8.15
C ASP A 139 10.39 -6.36 -7.96
N GLY A 140 9.24 -6.73 -7.39
CA GLY A 140 8.91 -8.10 -7.01
C GLY A 140 8.16 -8.22 -5.68
N PHE A 141 8.71 -9.01 -4.75
CA PHE A 141 8.05 -9.37 -3.49
C PHE A 141 8.90 -9.01 -2.28
N GLN A 142 8.31 -8.30 -1.32
CA GLN A 142 8.89 -8.05 0.00
C GLN A 142 7.91 -8.52 1.08
N ILE A 143 8.32 -9.47 1.92
CA ILE A 143 7.50 -9.98 3.02
C ILE A 143 8.32 -9.94 4.30
N SER A 144 7.81 -9.24 5.31
CA SER A 144 8.46 -9.13 6.61
C SER A 144 7.53 -9.59 7.72
N GLY A 145 8.05 -10.36 8.68
CA GLY A 145 7.27 -10.82 9.81
C GLY A 145 6.83 -9.70 10.76
N LEU A 146 7.47 -8.52 10.75
CA LEU A 146 7.00 -7.37 11.51
C LEU A 146 6.84 -6.13 10.62
N SER A 147 7.93 -5.63 10.05
CA SER A 147 7.96 -4.36 9.34
C SER A 147 8.59 -4.53 7.95
N ALA A 148 7.83 -4.18 6.91
CA ALA A 148 8.30 -4.12 5.53
C ALA A 148 8.31 -2.66 5.09
N VAL A 149 9.50 -2.09 4.91
CA VAL A 149 9.69 -0.67 4.58
C VAL A 149 10.44 -0.54 3.26
N SER A 150 9.88 0.28 2.36
CA SER A 150 10.49 0.71 1.11
C SER A 150 10.58 2.23 1.10
N GLU A 151 11.74 2.81 1.42
CA GLU A 151 11.91 4.26 1.59
C GLU A 151 13.33 4.73 1.17
N SER A 152 13.45 5.95 0.64
CA SER A 152 14.73 6.57 0.26
C SER A 152 14.66 8.07 0.51
N GLU A 153 15.77 8.64 0.97
CA GLU A 153 15.91 10.07 1.23
C GLU A 153 16.27 10.89 -0.04
N THR A 154 16.66 10.22 -1.14
CA THR A 154 17.36 10.87 -2.26
C THR A 154 16.76 10.62 -3.66
N GLY A 155 15.59 10.00 -3.78
CA GLY A 155 14.94 9.74 -5.07
C GLY A 155 13.60 9.04 -4.94
N GLU A 156 12.85 8.90 -6.04
CA GLU A 156 11.56 8.21 -6.07
C GLU A 156 11.73 6.74 -5.67
N VAL A 157 11.19 6.36 -4.50
CA VAL A 157 11.06 4.97 -4.11
C VAL A 157 9.79 4.38 -4.65
N LEU A 158 9.95 3.35 -5.45
CA LEU A 158 8.87 2.59 -6.05
C LEU A 158 8.92 1.17 -5.49
N MET A 159 7.92 0.85 -4.69
CA MET A 159 7.50 -0.52 -4.50
C MET A 159 6.65 -0.90 -5.72
N ASN A 160 7.17 -1.79 -6.56
CA ASN A 160 6.48 -2.38 -7.71
C ASN A 160 6.29 -3.87 -7.43
N GLY A 161 5.05 -4.31 -7.22
CA GLY A 161 4.73 -5.72 -6.98
C GLY A 161 3.94 -5.95 -5.70
N MET A 162 4.48 -6.71 -4.74
CA MET A 162 3.80 -7.07 -3.50
C MET A 162 4.65 -6.80 -2.26
N GLN A 163 4.06 -6.14 -1.27
CA GLN A 163 4.69 -5.83 0.02
C GLN A 163 3.76 -6.23 1.17
N MET A 164 4.30 -6.91 2.18
CA MET A 164 3.53 -7.36 3.33
C MET A 164 4.32 -7.25 4.63
N GLY A 165 3.68 -6.71 5.67
CA GLY A 165 4.20 -6.72 7.05
C GLY A 165 3.11 -6.93 8.09
N LEU A 166 3.35 -7.74 9.13
CA LEU A 166 2.34 -8.01 10.17
C LEU A 166 2.04 -6.79 11.05
N PHE A 167 3.00 -5.90 11.26
CA PHE A 167 2.76 -4.63 11.93
C PHE A 167 2.59 -3.53 10.90
N GLU A 168 3.59 -3.33 10.03
CA GLU A 168 3.53 -2.28 9.02
C GLU A 168 4.06 -2.73 7.65
N ALA A 169 3.40 -2.24 6.60
CA ALA A 169 3.91 -2.19 5.25
C ALA A 169 3.95 -0.73 4.82
N ARG A 170 5.15 -0.16 4.66
CA ARG A 170 5.39 1.25 4.33
C ARG A 170 6.12 1.34 2.99
N ALA A 171 5.64 2.20 2.11
CA ALA A 171 6.32 2.59 0.90
C ALA A 171 6.17 4.10 0.66
N GLU A 172 7.10 4.74 -0.04
CA GLU A 172 6.88 6.12 -0.50
C GLU A 172 5.83 6.14 -1.62
N ASN A 173 6.09 5.37 -2.69
CA ASN A 173 5.12 5.09 -3.76
C ASN A 173 4.93 3.58 -3.89
N MET A 174 3.67 3.14 -3.99
CA MET A 174 3.33 1.74 -4.27
C MET A 174 2.62 1.60 -5.62
N ASN A 175 3.03 0.61 -6.40
CA ASN A 175 2.37 0.12 -7.60
C ASN A 175 2.17 -1.39 -7.48
N GLY A 176 0.96 -1.82 -7.11
CA GLY A 176 0.64 -3.24 -6.95
C GLY A 176 -0.20 -3.51 -5.71
N VAL A 177 0.27 -4.41 -4.83
CA VAL A 177 -0.46 -4.88 -3.65
C VAL A 177 0.35 -4.64 -2.38
N GLN A 178 -0.21 -3.86 -1.45
CA GLN A 178 0.39 -3.64 -0.13
C GLN A 178 -0.57 -4.15 0.96
N VAL A 179 -0.04 -4.93 1.91
CA VAL A 179 -0.80 -5.52 3.01
C VAL A 179 -0.12 -5.28 4.35
N GLY A 180 -0.77 -4.47 5.20
CA GLY A 180 -0.34 -4.19 6.56
C GLY A 180 -1.22 -4.86 7.61
N GLY A 181 -0.64 -5.52 8.60
CA GLY A 181 -1.44 -6.07 9.70
C GLY A 181 -1.93 -5.01 10.70
N VAL A 182 -1.22 -3.89 10.88
CA VAL A 182 -1.73 -2.71 11.62
C VAL A 182 -1.79 -1.52 10.67
N PHE A 183 -0.66 -1.19 10.04
CA PHE A 183 -0.50 -0.06 9.14
C PHE A 183 -0.16 -0.51 7.72
N SER A 184 -0.89 0.02 6.74
CA SER A 184 -0.47 0.00 5.33
C SER A 184 -0.35 1.45 4.89
N GLU A 185 0.87 1.91 4.64
CA GLU A 185 1.18 3.32 4.42
C GLU A 185 1.89 3.52 3.08
N ALA A 186 1.35 4.43 2.28
CA ALA A 186 1.98 4.93 1.06
C ALA A 186 2.15 6.44 1.19
N GLU A 187 3.35 6.93 1.47
CA GLU A 187 3.54 8.35 1.83
C GLU A 187 3.06 9.32 0.75
N LEU A 188 3.20 8.91 -0.52
CA LEU A 188 2.74 9.61 -1.71
C LEU A 188 1.61 8.84 -2.41
N ASP A 189 1.92 8.15 -3.51
CA ASP A 189 0.93 7.49 -4.37
C ASP A 189 0.71 6.01 -3.98
N ALA A 190 -0.56 5.63 -3.81
CA ALA A 190 -1.02 4.25 -3.72
C ALA A 190 -1.76 3.81 -4.99
N ASN A 191 -1.03 3.27 -5.98
CA ASN A 191 -1.60 2.76 -7.22
C ASN A 191 -1.81 1.23 -7.12
N GLY A 192 -3.06 0.79 -6.98
CA GLY A 192 -3.41 -0.64 -6.93
C GLY A 192 -4.31 -1.00 -5.75
N ILE A 193 -3.89 -1.97 -4.93
CA ILE A 193 -4.67 -2.50 -3.80
C ILE A 193 -3.88 -2.31 -2.51
N GLN A 194 -4.43 -1.54 -1.58
CA GLN A 194 -3.87 -1.30 -0.26
C GLN A 194 -4.82 -1.84 0.81
N LEU A 195 -4.34 -2.77 1.64
CA LEU A 195 -5.14 -3.42 2.69
C LEU A 195 -4.45 -3.27 4.05
N ALA A 196 -5.18 -2.77 5.04
CA ALA A 196 -4.73 -2.74 6.42
C ALA A 196 -5.78 -3.32 7.37
N ALA A 197 -5.36 -4.08 8.38
CA ALA A 197 -6.32 -4.53 9.38
C ALA A 197 -6.87 -3.37 10.23
N LEU A 198 -6.09 -2.30 10.47
CA LEU A 198 -6.56 -1.12 11.20
C LEU A 198 -6.47 0.16 10.36
N PHE A 199 -5.28 0.56 9.91
CA PHE A 199 -5.03 1.88 9.33
C PHE A 199 -4.43 1.76 7.93
N ALA A 200 -5.20 2.11 6.90
CA ALA A 200 -4.73 2.26 5.53
C ALA A 200 -4.59 3.76 5.21
N GLU A 201 -3.37 4.22 4.92
CA GLU A 201 -3.08 5.63 4.71
C GLU A 201 -2.30 5.85 3.42
N SER A 202 -2.68 6.90 2.68
CA SER A 202 -1.87 7.40 1.57
C SER A 202 -2.03 8.90 1.33
N THR A 203 -1.19 9.53 0.51
CA THR A 203 -1.52 10.88 0.02
C THR A 203 -2.54 10.80 -1.12
N ASP A 204 -2.25 10.04 -2.16
CA ASP A 204 -3.09 9.88 -3.34
C ASP A 204 -3.37 8.40 -3.62
N THR A 205 -4.63 7.97 -3.52
CA THR A 205 -5.03 6.60 -3.85
C THR A 205 -5.57 6.51 -5.28
N ARG A 206 -5.09 5.54 -6.05
CA ARG A 206 -5.68 5.13 -7.34
C ARG A 206 -5.92 3.62 -7.36
N GLY A 207 -7.15 3.20 -7.08
CA GLY A 207 -7.53 1.80 -7.00
C GLY A 207 -8.42 1.48 -5.81
N VAL A 208 -8.02 0.50 -4.99
CA VAL A 208 -8.79 0.00 -3.84
C VAL A 208 -7.99 0.21 -2.56
N GLN A 209 -8.57 0.91 -1.59
CA GLN A 209 -8.00 1.08 -0.25
C GLN A 209 -8.99 0.60 0.80
N ILE A 210 -8.56 -0.35 1.63
CA ILE A 210 -9.39 -0.93 2.70
C ILE A 210 -8.63 -0.89 4.01
N GLY A 211 -9.21 -0.23 5.02
CA GLY A 211 -8.67 -0.23 6.38
C GLY A 211 -9.73 -0.68 7.38
N GLY A 212 -9.42 -1.65 8.24
CA GLY A 212 -10.46 -2.20 9.13
C GLY A 212 -11.03 -1.17 10.11
N LEU A 213 -10.27 -0.16 10.54
CA LEU A 213 -10.81 1.00 11.26
C LEU A 213 -10.85 2.23 10.36
N THR A 214 -9.73 2.59 9.74
CA THR A 214 -9.62 3.83 8.97
C THR A 214 -8.99 3.61 7.62
N ALA A 215 -9.55 4.27 6.61
CA ALA A 215 -8.94 4.45 5.30
C ALA A 215 -8.86 5.96 5.03
N ARG A 216 -7.65 6.50 4.90
CA ARG A 216 -7.41 7.95 4.80
C ARG A 216 -6.50 8.28 3.63
N SER A 217 -6.95 9.25 2.83
CA SER A 217 -6.14 9.83 1.76
C SER A 217 -6.42 11.34 1.60
N LYS A 218 -5.51 12.08 0.96
CA LYS A 218 -5.84 13.44 0.51
C LYS A 218 -6.74 13.40 -0.71
N ARG A 219 -6.40 12.57 -1.69
CA ARG A 219 -7.28 12.30 -2.84
C ARG A 219 -7.47 10.82 -3.05
N THR A 220 -8.67 10.46 -3.48
CA THR A 220 -9.04 9.08 -3.77
C THR A 220 -9.64 8.99 -5.16
N LYS A 221 -9.08 8.09 -5.97
CA LYS A 221 -9.64 7.67 -7.25
C LYS A 221 -9.92 6.16 -7.26
N GLY A 222 -11.16 5.78 -7.01
CA GLY A 222 -11.58 4.38 -7.00
C GLY A 222 -12.51 4.01 -5.85
N VAL A 223 -12.12 3.01 -5.05
CA VAL A 223 -12.92 2.44 -3.96
C VAL A 223 -12.18 2.61 -2.63
N GLN A 224 -12.83 3.20 -1.64
CA GLN A 224 -12.29 3.34 -0.28
C GLN A 224 -13.30 2.77 0.73
N ILE A 225 -12.86 1.85 1.59
CA ILE A 225 -13.74 1.17 2.56
C ILE A 225 -13.08 1.12 3.94
N SER A 226 -13.87 1.38 4.97
CA SER A 226 -13.40 1.18 6.34
C SER A 226 -14.50 0.85 7.36
N GLY A 227 -14.09 0.34 8.52
CA GLY A 227 -15.05 0.02 9.59
C GLY A 227 -15.55 1.24 10.36
N VAL A 228 -14.72 2.28 10.52
CA VAL A 228 -15.06 3.47 11.32
C VAL A 228 -15.03 4.73 10.48
N LEU A 229 -13.87 5.08 9.92
CA LEU A 229 -13.67 6.36 9.22
C LEU A 229 -13.11 6.14 7.82
N SER A 230 -13.82 6.59 6.79
CA SER A 230 -13.30 6.67 5.42
C SER A 230 -13.16 8.14 5.09
N ARG A 231 -11.93 8.63 4.86
CA ARG A 231 -11.66 10.05 4.69
C ARG A 231 -10.85 10.36 3.43
N SER A 232 -11.37 11.27 2.62
CA SER A 232 -10.67 11.90 1.50
C SER A 232 -10.61 13.41 1.72
N GLU A 233 -9.47 13.94 2.17
CA GLU A 233 -9.38 15.32 2.68
C GLU A 233 -9.71 16.39 1.63
N LEU A 234 -9.31 16.16 0.38
CA LEU A 234 -9.49 17.09 -0.73
C LEU A 234 -10.56 16.58 -1.68
N ASP A 235 -10.31 15.46 -2.36
CA ASP A 235 -11.17 14.99 -3.46
C ASP A 235 -11.42 13.49 -3.37
N ALA A 236 -12.67 13.07 -3.59
CA ALA A 236 -13.00 11.70 -3.95
C ALA A 236 -13.65 11.68 -5.34
N ASP A 237 -12.95 11.09 -6.30
CA ASP A 237 -13.36 10.92 -7.70
C ASP A 237 -13.35 9.43 -8.02
N GLY A 238 -14.44 8.74 -7.70
CA GLY A 238 -14.42 7.29 -7.64
C GLY A 238 -15.80 6.66 -7.63
N LEU A 239 -15.82 5.34 -7.53
CA LEU A 239 -17.05 4.56 -7.58
C LEU A 239 -17.75 4.50 -6.22
N LEU A 240 -16.98 4.34 -5.14
CA LEU A 240 -17.53 4.06 -3.81
C LEU A 240 -16.60 4.55 -2.69
N GLN A 241 -17.18 5.24 -1.72
CA GLN A 241 -16.57 5.48 -0.41
C GLN A 241 -17.52 4.97 0.68
N ALA A 242 -17.11 3.95 1.43
CA ALA A 242 -17.97 3.30 2.42
C ALA A 242 -17.33 3.25 3.81
N SER A 243 -18.12 3.53 4.85
CA SER A 243 -17.69 3.42 6.23
C SER A 243 -18.78 2.86 7.14
N GLY A 244 -18.40 2.17 8.21
CA GLY A 244 -19.36 1.74 9.22
C GLY A 244 -19.90 2.88 10.09
N ILE A 245 -19.16 3.99 10.25
CA ILE A 245 -19.59 5.13 11.08
C ILE A 245 -19.59 6.43 10.29
N LEU A 246 -18.44 6.90 9.83
CA LEU A 246 -18.25 8.22 9.24
C LEU A 246 -17.51 8.13 7.90
N ALA A 247 -18.14 8.64 6.85
CA ALA A 247 -17.50 8.91 5.57
C ALA A 247 -17.37 10.43 5.41
N GLU A 248 -16.15 10.91 5.17
CA GLU A 248 -15.88 12.35 5.07
C GLU A 248 -15.06 12.64 3.81
N THR A 249 -15.51 13.61 3.02
CA THR A 249 -14.83 14.03 1.79
C THR A 249 -14.79 15.55 1.67
N GLY A 250 -13.69 16.10 1.15
CA GLY A 250 -13.62 17.51 0.77
C GLY A 250 -14.61 17.84 -0.37
N GLN A 251 -14.33 17.34 -1.57
CA GLN A 251 -15.17 17.40 -2.76
C GLN A 251 -15.43 16.01 -3.31
N MET A 252 -16.66 15.73 -3.71
CA MET A 252 -17.07 14.43 -4.21
C MET A 252 -17.53 14.54 -5.67
N LYS A 253 -17.01 13.68 -6.54
CA LYS A 253 -17.35 13.63 -7.98
C LYS A 253 -17.67 12.21 -8.41
N GLY A 254 -18.86 12.02 -8.98
CA GLY A 254 -19.30 10.75 -9.56
C GLY A 254 -19.36 9.57 -8.58
N CYS A 255 -19.43 9.83 -7.28
CA CYS A 255 -19.21 8.83 -6.23
C CYS A 255 -20.50 8.46 -5.48
N LEU A 256 -20.57 7.20 -5.04
CA LEU A 256 -21.50 6.74 -4.02
C LEU A 256 -20.81 6.77 -2.65
N GLN A 257 -21.28 7.62 -1.74
CA GLN A 257 -20.78 7.70 -0.37
C GLN A 257 -21.77 7.03 0.60
N LEU A 258 -21.33 6.00 1.32
CA LEU A 258 -22.12 5.24 2.28
C LEU A 258 -21.51 5.35 3.68
N ALA A 259 -22.34 5.66 4.68
CA ALA A 259 -21.92 5.65 6.07
C ALA A 259 -23.00 5.11 6.99
N GLY A 260 -22.62 4.27 7.95
CA GLY A 260 -23.58 3.74 8.92
C GLY A 260 -24.19 4.80 9.83
N ILE A 261 -23.50 5.94 10.06
CA ILE A 261 -24.05 7.08 10.82
C ILE A 261 -24.07 8.36 9.99
N ALA A 262 -22.91 8.86 9.56
CA ALA A 262 -22.81 10.17 8.95
C ALA A 262 -21.97 10.15 7.67
N ALA A 263 -22.55 10.64 6.57
CA ALA A 263 -21.84 10.86 5.31
C ALA A 263 -21.73 12.36 5.06
N ASN A 264 -20.51 12.89 5.04
CA ASN A 264 -20.23 14.31 5.00
C ASN A 264 -19.37 14.65 3.77
N VAL A 265 -19.77 15.68 3.04
CA VAL A 265 -18.99 16.32 1.99
C VAL A 265 -18.87 17.81 2.32
N ILE A 266 -17.66 18.30 2.56
CA ILE A 266 -17.47 19.68 3.03
C ILE A 266 -17.85 20.69 1.93
N GLY A 267 -17.46 20.40 0.70
CA GLY A 267 -17.69 21.24 -0.47
C GLY A 267 -18.81 20.70 -1.36
N GLU A 268 -18.51 20.61 -2.65
CA GLU A 268 -19.44 20.14 -3.66
C GLU A 268 -19.57 18.61 -3.64
N SER A 269 -20.82 18.16 -3.62
CA SER A 269 -21.20 16.77 -3.73
C SER A 269 -21.89 16.52 -5.06
N ASP A 270 -21.16 16.01 -6.04
CA ASP A 270 -21.71 15.43 -7.26
C ASP A 270 -21.78 13.91 -7.14
N GLY A 271 -22.98 13.39 -6.84
CA GLY A 271 -23.21 11.96 -6.64
C GLY A 271 -24.30 11.63 -5.63
N VAL A 272 -24.15 10.48 -4.95
CA VAL A 272 -25.13 9.94 -4.01
C VAL A 272 -24.52 9.78 -2.63
N GLN A 273 -25.14 10.37 -1.60
CA GLN A 273 -24.75 10.16 -0.21
C GLN A 273 -25.88 9.44 0.55
N ILE A 274 -25.52 8.40 1.28
CA ILE A 274 -26.44 7.65 2.15
C ILE A 274 -25.79 7.53 3.53
N GLY A 275 -26.38 8.21 4.51
CA GLY A 275 -25.97 8.15 5.91
C GLY A 275 -27.06 7.51 6.76
N GLY A 276 -26.74 6.63 7.70
CA GLY A 276 -27.76 6.03 8.56
C GLY A 276 -28.52 7.07 9.38
N ALA A 277 -27.83 8.04 9.98
CA ALA A 277 -28.45 9.11 10.75
C ALA A 277 -28.49 10.44 9.98
N SER A 278 -27.40 10.82 9.32
CA SER A 278 -27.31 12.13 8.67
C SER A 278 -26.47 12.15 7.41
N THR A 279 -26.80 13.08 6.52
CA THR A 279 -25.90 13.51 5.44
C THR A 279 -25.67 15.02 5.48
N MET A 280 -24.50 15.45 5.01
CA MET A 280 -24.13 16.86 4.94
C MET A 280 -23.37 17.18 3.65
N ALA A 281 -23.72 18.27 2.97
CA ALA A 281 -22.97 18.79 1.82
C ALA A 281 -22.84 20.32 1.88
N GLY A 282 -21.76 20.89 1.35
CA GLY A 282 -21.69 22.33 1.04
C GLY A 282 -22.74 22.69 -0.02
N SER A 283 -22.59 22.08 -1.19
CA SER A 283 -23.57 22.10 -2.29
C SER A 283 -23.81 20.68 -2.79
N LEU A 284 -25.02 20.38 -3.25
CA LEU A 284 -25.43 19.04 -3.71
C LEU A 284 -25.88 19.11 -5.17
N ASN A 285 -25.30 18.26 -6.01
CA ASN A 285 -25.80 17.88 -7.32
C ASN A 285 -26.03 16.36 -7.28
N GLY A 286 -27.25 15.90 -7.03
CA GLY A 286 -27.54 14.48 -6.91
C GLY A 286 -28.51 14.13 -5.79
N TRP A 287 -28.17 13.11 -4.98
CA TRP A 287 -29.10 12.51 -4.01
C TRP A 287 -28.48 12.38 -2.62
N GLN A 288 -29.17 12.89 -1.60
CA GLN A 288 -28.92 12.60 -0.19
C GLN A 288 -30.06 11.80 0.47
N THR A 289 -29.71 10.73 1.19
CA THR A 289 -30.64 9.98 2.05
C THR A 289 -30.12 9.78 3.46
N SER A 290 -30.99 9.98 4.45
CA SER A 290 -30.72 9.57 5.84
C SER A 290 -31.99 9.36 6.67
N LEU A 291 -31.87 8.87 7.91
CA LEU A 291 -33.02 8.76 8.79
C LEU A 291 -33.37 10.10 9.46
N LEU A 292 -32.39 10.83 10.00
CA LEU A 292 -32.68 12.02 10.81
C LEU A 292 -32.62 13.29 9.98
N TRP A 293 -31.48 13.63 9.40
CA TRP A 293 -31.39 14.86 8.61
C TRP A 293 -30.44 14.81 7.43
N ASN A 294 -30.87 15.46 6.35
CA ASN A 294 -30.01 15.85 5.24
C ASN A 294 -29.83 17.36 5.28
N TYR A 295 -28.58 17.81 5.25
CA TYR A 295 -28.25 19.23 5.36
C TYR A 295 -27.36 19.67 4.20
N VAL A 296 -27.81 20.65 3.43
CA VAL A 296 -27.02 21.31 2.39
C VAL A 296 -26.83 22.77 2.79
N PHE A 297 -25.59 23.27 2.81
CA PHE A 297 -25.33 24.63 3.26
C PHE A 297 -25.78 25.70 2.25
N GLU A 298 -25.69 25.40 0.96
CA GLU A 298 -25.97 26.35 -0.11
C GLU A 298 -27.09 25.85 -1.03
N HIS A 299 -26.74 25.16 -2.12
CA HIS A 299 -27.66 24.80 -3.18
C HIS A 299 -27.79 23.28 -3.29
N ALA A 300 -29.02 22.78 -3.30
CA ALA A 300 -29.31 21.39 -3.57
C ALA A 300 -30.07 21.26 -4.90
N ASN A 301 -29.38 20.75 -5.91
CA ASN A 301 -29.94 20.37 -7.21
C ASN A 301 -30.15 18.85 -7.19
N GLY A 302 -31.39 18.40 -6.95
CA GLY A 302 -31.72 16.97 -6.91
C GLY A 302 -32.66 16.56 -5.77
N LEU A 303 -32.36 15.44 -5.11
CA LEU A 303 -33.24 14.79 -4.15
C LEU A 303 -32.65 14.81 -2.73
N GLN A 304 -33.43 15.27 -1.76
CA GLN A 304 -33.18 15.05 -0.33
C GLN A 304 -34.31 14.21 0.27
N LEU A 305 -33.97 13.02 0.75
CA LEU A 305 -34.90 12.09 1.39
C LEU A 305 -34.48 11.84 2.84
N SER A 306 -35.26 12.31 3.80
CA SER A 306 -35.04 12.01 5.22
C SER A 306 -36.34 11.62 5.91
N ALA A 307 -36.26 10.90 7.02
CA ALA A 307 -37.48 10.66 7.80
C ALA A 307 -37.88 11.93 8.56
N ILE A 308 -36.95 12.71 9.10
CA ILE A 308 -37.28 13.84 9.97
C ILE A 308 -37.09 15.20 9.27
N TYR A 309 -35.87 15.56 8.87
CA TYR A 309 -35.56 16.94 8.50
C TYR A 309 -34.67 17.09 7.25
N ASN A 310 -35.14 17.83 6.24
CA ASN A 310 -34.30 18.27 5.13
C ASN A 310 -34.07 19.78 5.19
N HIS A 311 -32.84 20.20 4.90
CA HIS A 311 -32.45 21.60 4.83
C HIS A 311 -31.59 21.91 3.61
N ALA A 312 -31.86 23.05 2.96
CA ALA A 312 -30.92 23.77 2.10
C ALA A 312 -31.25 25.27 2.04
N GLN A 313 -30.32 26.13 1.60
CA GLN A 313 -30.71 27.52 1.32
C GLN A 313 -31.55 27.61 0.04
N SER A 314 -31.12 26.95 -1.04
CA SER A 314 -31.86 26.89 -2.31
C SER A 314 -32.06 25.45 -2.73
N ILE A 315 -33.28 25.09 -3.11
CA ILE A 315 -33.62 23.79 -3.67
C ILE A 315 -34.04 23.95 -5.12
N HIS A 316 -33.40 23.18 -5.99
CA HIS A 316 -33.88 22.92 -7.35
C HIS A 316 -34.12 21.41 -7.48
N GLY A 317 -35.32 20.95 -7.11
CA GLY A 317 -35.62 19.52 -7.02
C GLY A 317 -36.65 19.15 -5.95
N VAL A 318 -36.41 18.04 -5.24
CA VAL A 318 -37.41 17.42 -4.36
C VAL A 318 -36.87 17.22 -2.95
N GLN A 319 -37.63 17.65 -1.94
CA GLN A 319 -37.40 17.29 -0.54
C GLN A 319 -38.56 16.46 0.00
N ILE A 320 -38.25 15.33 0.64
CA ILE A 320 -39.22 14.43 1.27
C ILE A 320 -38.78 14.14 2.71
N GLY A 321 -39.62 14.49 3.67
CA GLY A 321 -39.40 14.27 5.10
C GLY A 321 -40.48 14.91 5.94
N LEU A 322 -40.53 14.64 7.26
CA LEU A 322 -41.55 15.26 8.11
C LEU A 322 -41.49 16.79 8.09
N ILE A 323 -40.27 17.34 8.05
CA ILE A 323 -40.00 18.76 8.01
C ILE A 323 -39.05 19.04 6.85
N ASN A 324 -39.48 19.87 5.90
CA ASN A 324 -38.63 20.36 4.81
C ASN A 324 -38.48 21.87 4.97
N HIS A 325 -37.24 22.36 4.90
CA HIS A 325 -36.94 23.77 5.08
C HIS A 325 -35.97 24.25 4.01
N CYS A 326 -36.33 25.35 3.34
CA CYS A 326 -35.38 26.12 2.54
C CYS A 326 -35.68 27.62 2.53
N SER A 327 -34.77 28.42 1.97
CA SER A 327 -35.03 29.84 1.75
C SER A 327 -35.72 30.07 0.41
N ARG A 328 -35.25 29.39 -0.65
CA ARG A 328 -35.83 29.39 -2.00
C ARG A 328 -36.10 27.97 -2.49
N LEU A 329 -37.22 27.80 -3.19
CA LEU A 329 -37.65 26.53 -3.75
C LEU A 329 -37.99 26.70 -5.23
N GLU A 330 -37.44 25.82 -6.06
CA GLU A 330 -37.87 25.51 -7.42
C GLU A 330 -38.03 23.99 -7.49
N GLY A 331 -39.23 23.50 -7.22
CA GLY A 331 -39.58 22.09 -7.21
C GLY A 331 -40.64 21.76 -6.17
N VAL A 332 -40.45 20.63 -5.47
CA VAL A 332 -41.49 20.03 -4.63
C VAL A 332 -40.98 19.71 -3.23
N GLN A 333 -41.78 20.04 -2.21
CA GLN A 333 -41.58 19.55 -0.85
C GLN A 333 -42.78 18.69 -0.43
N ILE A 334 -42.52 17.52 0.15
CA ILE A 334 -43.54 16.60 0.67
C ILE A 334 -43.21 16.32 2.14
N GLY A 335 -44.10 16.74 3.03
CA GLY A 335 -43.85 16.69 4.46
C GLY A 335 -44.97 17.28 5.31
N LEU A 336 -44.99 16.97 6.60
CA LEU A 336 -45.97 17.56 7.52
C LEU A 336 -45.83 19.09 7.58
N LEU A 337 -44.58 19.58 7.56
CA LEU A 337 -44.24 20.99 7.56
C LEU A 337 -43.27 21.30 6.42
N ASN A 338 -43.71 22.11 5.47
CA ASN A 338 -42.87 22.56 4.34
C ASN A 338 -42.69 24.08 4.43
N THR A 339 -41.46 24.53 4.73
CA THR A 339 -41.15 25.94 4.94
C THR A 339 -40.23 26.47 3.85
N VAL A 340 -40.63 27.59 3.24
CA VAL A 340 -39.84 28.37 2.27
C VAL A 340 -39.84 29.83 2.72
N GLN A 341 -38.69 30.39 3.05
CA GLN A 341 -38.61 31.72 3.66
C GLN A 341 -39.05 32.85 2.72
N GLU A 342 -38.65 32.80 1.45
CA GLU A 342 -38.85 33.89 0.49
C GLU A 342 -40.21 33.83 -0.23
N ALA A 343 -41.06 32.86 0.10
CA ALA A 343 -42.32 32.66 -0.57
C ALA A 343 -43.49 33.42 0.07
N ARG A 344 -44.55 33.65 -0.72
CA ARG A 344 -45.77 34.37 -0.28
C ARG A 344 -46.38 33.77 0.99
N PHE A 345 -46.42 32.44 1.08
CA PHE A 345 -46.80 31.72 2.28
C PHE A 345 -45.58 30.94 2.76
N SER A 346 -45.08 31.29 3.94
CA SER A 346 -43.83 30.71 4.41
C SER A 346 -43.98 29.21 4.70
N THR A 347 -45.09 28.77 5.28
CA THR A 347 -45.33 27.36 5.66
C THR A 347 -46.56 26.78 4.97
N CYS A 348 -46.40 25.58 4.39
CA CYS A 348 -47.47 24.80 3.78
C CYS A 348 -47.48 23.37 4.35
N PRO A 349 -48.63 22.84 4.80
CA PRO A 349 -48.72 21.46 5.26
C PRO A 349 -48.82 20.46 4.09
N LEU A 350 -48.33 19.24 4.30
CA LEU A 350 -48.41 18.06 3.42
C LEU A 350 -47.65 18.16 2.09
N LEU A 351 -47.97 19.15 1.26
CA LEU A 351 -47.42 19.30 -0.08
C LEU A 351 -47.16 20.77 -0.38
N ARG A 352 -46.01 21.03 -0.99
CA ARG A 352 -45.67 22.32 -1.58
C ARG A 352 -45.07 22.12 -2.96
N VAL A 353 -45.47 22.97 -3.90
CA VAL A 353 -44.96 23.01 -5.26
C VAL A 353 -44.67 24.47 -5.61
N ASP A 354 -43.49 24.74 -6.16
CA ASP A 354 -43.04 26.07 -6.59
C ASP A 354 -42.18 25.89 -7.85
N PHE A 355 -42.36 26.70 -8.90
CA PHE A 355 -41.65 26.56 -10.18
C PHE A 355 -41.29 27.91 -10.77
#